data_AF-A0A3D8IM32-F1
#
_entry.id   AF-A0A3D8IM32-F1
#
_cell.length_a   1.000
_cell.length_b   1.000
_cell.length_c   1.000
_cell.angle_alpha   90.00
_cell.angle_beta   90.00
_cell.angle_gamma   90.00
#
_symmetry.space_group_name_H-M   'P 1'
#
loop_
_entity.id
_entity.type
_entity.pdbx_description
1 polymer ?
#
loop_
_entity_poly.entity_id
_entity_poly.type
_entity_poly.pdbx_seq_one_letter_code
_entity_poly.pdbx_strand_id
1 'polypeptide(L)'
;MQSNKQRLIEQLKNHGLENLNNLSEEALLEQFKKTTMQWSKSIAEYNLGIKKIQNTSLEIIDSKIKAKIEQTDNFYSTFNELLVKYPYNNIHDVVVNFISADLVEKVLLILEIKYREYQEIIIEMIEKKINFMPKEEIASFMSFIERNRNEVELLKDILNQLENNKISSNIDKITNIKKYIISEFMPQDLEKNYKQFFNNSQDKQDLIKRLREISSAYSTKQLDDMTKEDLVDILTSIQQKEVNDKKDKDDFEKYFELFKRALYEDNNDLFDSLVVQVLGSVSKECLNNLKIHLKKEDALFEHKFQNAQKSLE
;
A
#
# COMPACT_ATOMS: atom_id res chain seq x y z
N MET A 1 -42.95 -27.06 9.64
CA MET A 1 -41.85 -27.92 9.16
C MET A 1 -42.05 -28.13 7.67
N GLN A 2 -41.18 -27.60 6.80
CA GLN A 2 -41.25 -27.89 5.36
C GLN A 2 -40.89 -29.36 5.11
N SER A 3 -41.61 -30.01 4.19
CA SER A 3 -41.32 -31.39 3.79
C SER A 3 -39.97 -31.46 3.08
N ASN A 4 -39.24 -32.55 3.29
CA ASN A 4 -37.92 -32.80 2.69
C ASN A 4 -37.94 -32.69 1.15
N LYS A 5 -39.05 -33.12 0.53
CA LYS A 5 -39.35 -32.93 -0.89
C LYS A 5 -39.41 -31.46 -1.32
N GLN A 6 -40.06 -30.60 -0.53
CA GLN A 6 -40.16 -29.17 -0.85
C GLN A 6 -38.79 -28.49 -0.77
N ARG A 7 -37.96 -28.88 0.20
CA ARG A 7 -36.59 -28.38 0.34
C ARG A 7 -35.71 -28.76 -0.85
N LEU A 8 -35.81 -30.00 -1.33
CA LEU A 8 -35.08 -30.46 -2.53
C LEU A 8 -35.52 -29.70 -3.79
N ILE A 9 -36.82 -29.46 -3.96
CA ILE A 9 -37.36 -28.68 -5.08
C ILE A 9 -36.82 -27.24 -5.05
N GLU A 10 -36.82 -26.60 -3.88
CA GLU A 10 -36.32 -25.23 -3.71
C GLU A 10 -34.82 -25.13 -4.01
N GLN A 11 -34.03 -26.09 -3.51
CA GLN A 11 -32.59 -26.15 -3.78
C GLN A 11 -32.29 -26.36 -5.27
N LEU A 12 -33.02 -27.25 -5.94
CA LEU A 12 -32.85 -27.50 -7.37
C LEU A 12 -33.31 -26.31 -8.24
N LYS A 13 -34.35 -25.58 -7.82
CA LYS A 13 -34.75 -24.31 -8.45
C LYS A 13 -33.67 -23.24 -8.34
N ASN A 14 -32.97 -23.16 -7.21
CA ASN A 14 -31.84 -22.25 -7.04
C ASN A 14 -30.66 -22.58 -7.98
N HIS A 15 -30.60 -23.81 -8.50
CA HIS A 15 -29.68 -24.23 -9.54
C HIS A 15 -30.26 -24.10 -10.98
N GLY A 16 -31.41 -23.43 -11.13
CA GLY A 16 -32.01 -23.10 -12.44
C GLY A 16 -32.83 -24.23 -13.08
N LEU A 17 -33.17 -25.30 -12.35
CA LEU A 17 -34.02 -26.37 -12.86
C LEU A 17 -35.51 -26.08 -12.60
N GLU A 18 -36.32 -26.21 -13.65
CA GLU A 18 -37.77 -26.01 -13.61
C GLU A 18 -38.53 -27.34 -13.76
N ASN A 19 -39.85 -27.34 -13.50
CA ASN A 19 -40.73 -28.50 -13.62
C ASN A 19 -40.44 -29.70 -12.69
N LEU A 20 -40.05 -29.43 -11.44
CA LEU A 20 -39.62 -30.43 -10.46
C LEU A 20 -40.76 -31.00 -9.59
N ASN A 21 -41.94 -30.37 -9.60
CA ASN A 21 -43.05 -30.72 -8.70
C ASN A 21 -43.62 -32.13 -8.94
N ASN A 22 -43.49 -32.63 -10.18
CA ASN A 22 -44.04 -33.92 -10.61
C ASN A 22 -43.09 -35.10 -10.32
N LEU A 23 -41.87 -34.84 -9.84
CA LEU A 23 -40.88 -35.89 -9.56
C LEU A 23 -41.13 -36.53 -8.18
N SER A 24 -40.79 -37.82 -8.07
CA SER A 24 -40.72 -38.51 -6.79
C SER A 24 -39.55 -37.96 -5.96
N GLU A 25 -39.61 -38.13 -4.63
CA GLU A 25 -38.54 -37.65 -3.75
C GLU A 25 -37.19 -38.32 -4.07
N GLU A 26 -37.20 -39.61 -4.43
CA GLU A 26 -36.01 -40.34 -4.87
C GLU A 26 -35.42 -39.76 -6.16
N ALA A 27 -36.26 -39.46 -7.16
CA ALA A 27 -35.82 -38.83 -8.41
C ALA A 27 -35.30 -37.40 -8.19
N LEU A 28 -35.90 -36.64 -7.27
CA LEU A 28 -35.42 -35.32 -6.86
C LEU A 28 -34.05 -35.41 -6.18
N LEU A 29 -33.84 -36.42 -5.34
CA LEU A 29 -32.59 -36.61 -4.61
C LEU A 29 -31.45 -37.05 -5.54
N GLU A 30 -31.74 -37.89 -6.53
CA GLU A 30 -30.80 -38.27 -7.58
C GLU A 30 -30.44 -37.06 -8.46
N GLN A 31 -31.44 -36.28 -8.88
CA GLN A 31 -31.23 -35.08 -9.67
C GLN A 31 -30.41 -34.04 -8.88
N PHE A 32 -30.71 -33.85 -7.59
CA PHE A 32 -29.95 -32.98 -6.70
C PHE A 32 -28.49 -33.42 -6.61
N LYS A 33 -28.22 -34.70 -6.34
CA LYS A 33 -26.85 -35.23 -6.31
C LYS A 33 -26.11 -34.98 -7.62
N LYS A 34 -26.76 -35.22 -8.76
CA LYS A 34 -26.16 -35.01 -10.09
C LYS A 34 -25.85 -33.54 -10.34
N THR A 35 -26.80 -32.64 -10.05
CA THR A 35 -26.64 -31.18 -10.22
C THR A 35 -25.58 -30.62 -9.28
N THR A 36 -25.58 -31.02 -8.00
CA THR A 36 -24.55 -30.60 -7.04
C THR A 36 -23.18 -31.14 -7.44
N MET A 37 -23.07 -32.40 -7.87
CA MET A 37 -21.79 -32.95 -8.33
C MET A 37 -21.25 -32.22 -9.56
N GLN A 38 -22.11 -31.87 -10.53
CA GLN A 38 -21.72 -31.04 -11.67
C GLN A 38 -21.30 -29.63 -11.24
N TRP A 39 -22.05 -29.01 -10.33
CA TRP A 39 -21.73 -27.68 -9.82
C TRP A 39 -20.42 -27.65 -9.02
N SER A 40 -20.21 -28.64 -8.14
CA SER A 40 -18.96 -28.84 -7.40
C SER A 40 -17.78 -29.07 -8.34
N LYS A 41 -17.98 -29.85 -9.41
CA LYS A 41 -16.97 -30.06 -10.46
C LYS A 41 -16.66 -28.75 -11.19
N SER A 42 -17.68 -27.97 -11.57
CA SER A 42 -17.48 -26.66 -12.22
C SER A 42 -16.77 -25.65 -11.31
N ILE A 43 -17.04 -25.66 -10.00
CA ILE A 43 -16.33 -24.83 -9.02
C ILE A 43 -14.88 -25.29 -8.83
N ALA A 44 -14.65 -26.61 -8.75
CA ALA A 44 -13.30 -27.15 -8.68
C ALA A 44 -12.51 -26.82 -9.95
N GLU A 45 -13.13 -26.93 -11.14
CA GLU A 45 -12.54 -26.54 -12.43
C GLU A 45 -12.26 -25.04 -12.50
N TYR A 46 -13.16 -24.19 -11.97
CA TYR A 46 -12.97 -22.74 -11.87
C TYR A 46 -11.83 -22.36 -10.90
N ASN A 47 -11.76 -22.98 -9.73
CA ASN A 47 -10.72 -22.71 -8.72
C ASN A 47 -9.35 -23.32 -9.05
N LEU A 48 -9.32 -24.40 -9.85
CA LEU A 48 -8.08 -25.01 -10.35
C LEU A 48 -7.60 -24.40 -11.67
N GLY A 49 -8.27 -23.36 -12.20
CA GLY A 49 -7.92 -22.77 -13.49
C GLY A 49 -8.06 -23.74 -14.67
N ILE A 50 -8.79 -24.85 -14.51
CA ILE A 50 -9.08 -25.80 -15.59
C ILE A 50 -10.19 -25.18 -16.44
N LYS A 51 -9.83 -24.16 -17.22
CA LYS A 51 -10.60 -23.79 -18.41
C LYS A 51 -10.71 -25.07 -19.25
N LYS A 52 -11.90 -25.34 -19.81
CA LYS A 52 -12.01 -26.24 -20.97
C LYS A 52 -11.13 -25.66 -22.06
N ILE A 53 -9.87 -26.07 -22.08
CA ILE A 53 -8.98 -25.88 -23.22
C ILE A 53 -9.73 -26.57 -24.36
N GLN A 54 -10.26 -25.78 -25.30
CA GLN A 54 -10.49 -26.32 -26.64
C GLN A 54 -9.14 -26.92 -27.00
N ASN A 55 -9.08 -28.24 -27.07
CA ASN A 55 -7.87 -29.04 -27.27
C ASN A 55 -7.40 -28.82 -28.72
N THR A 56 -7.08 -27.57 -29.03
CA THR A 56 -6.34 -27.17 -30.21
C THR A 56 -4.94 -27.62 -29.90
N SER A 57 -4.45 -28.66 -30.59
CA SER A 57 -3.09 -29.13 -30.39
C SER A 57 -2.14 -27.93 -30.50
N LEU A 58 -1.10 -27.90 -29.66
CA LEU A 58 -0.08 -26.85 -29.70
C LEU A 58 0.46 -26.66 -31.14
N GLU A 59 0.59 -27.74 -31.89
CA GLU A 59 0.93 -27.75 -33.33
C GLU A 59 0.01 -26.89 -34.22
N ILE A 60 -1.30 -26.84 -33.95
CA ILE A 60 -2.25 -26.00 -34.69
C ILE A 60 -2.08 -24.52 -34.32
N ILE A 61 -1.74 -24.22 -33.06
CA ILE A 61 -1.45 -22.86 -32.63
C ILE A 61 -0.14 -22.38 -33.27
N ASP A 62 0.90 -23.20 -33.20
CA ASP A 62 2.22 -22.88 -33.74
C ASP A 62 2.19 -22.71 -35.25
N SER A 63 1.44 -23.56 -35.98
CA SER A 63 1.26 -23.41 -37.43
C SER A 63 0.54 -22.12 -37.82
N LYS A 64 -0.45 -21.67 -37.03
CA LYS A 64 -1.13 -20.37 -37.27
C LYS A 64 -0.23 -19.17 -36.99
N ILE A 65 0.56 -19.22 -35.93
CA ILE A 65 1.54 -18.18 -35.60
C ILE A 65 2.59 -18.12 -36.72
N LYS A 66 3.14 -19.29 -37.08
CA LYS A 66 4.13 -19.44 -38.15
C LYS A 66 3.65 -18.89 -39.48
N ALA A 67 2.46 -19.28 -39.94
CA ALA A 67 1.91 -18.81 -41.22
C ALA A 67 1.81 -17.28 -41.26
N LYS A 68 1.51 -16.65 -40.13
CA LYS A 68 1.39 -15.20 -40.03
C LYS A 68 2.75 -14.49 -39.98
N ILE A 69 3.75 -15.15 -39.40
CA ILE A 69 5.14 -14.71 -39.42
C ILE A 69 5.75 -14.86 -40.83
N GLU A 70 5.44 -15.94 -41.55
CA GLU A 70 5.94 -16.18 -42.92
C GLU A 70 5.44 -15.13 -43.92
N GLN A 71 4.20 -14.68 -43.75
CA GLN A 71 3.53 -13.74 -44.65
C GLN A 71 3.78 -12.27 -44.26
N THR A 72 4.66 -12.00 -43.29
CA THR A 72 4.82 -10.66 -42.75
C THR A 72 5.84 -9.83 -43.50
N ASP A 73 5.43 -8.64 -43.91
CA ASP A 73 6.34 -7.55 -44.31
C ASP A 73 6.65 -6.62 -43.13
N ASN A 74 5.96 -6.78 -41.99
CA ASN A 74 6.09 -5.92 -40.82
C ASN A 74 5.83 -6.69 -39.50
N PHE A 75 6.92 -7.00 -38.80
CA PHE A 75 6.88 -7.68 -37.50
C PHE A 75 6.14 -6.88 -36.41
N TYR A 76 6.19 -5.54 -36.44
CA TYR A 76 5.53 -4.72 -35.39
C TYR A 76 4.00 -4.88 -35.42
N SER A 77 3.38 -4.80 -36.59
CA SER A 77 1.92 -5.01 -36.70
C SER A 77 1.54 -6.46 -36.45
N THR A 78 2.36 -7.40 -36.93
CA THR A 78 2.10 -8.83 -36.80
C THR A 78 2.12 -9.28 -35.33
N PHE A 79 3.11 -8.84 -34.55
CA PHE A 79 3.16 -9.17 -33.14
C PHE A 79 2.04 -8.53 -32.33
N ASN A 80 1.61 -7.30 -32.65
CA ASN A 80 0.42 -6.72 -32.02
C ASN A 80 -0.81 -7.62 -32.18
N GLU A 81 -1.04 -8.14 -33.37
CA GLU A 81 -2.19 -9.03 -33.63
C GLU A 81 -2.04 -10.41 -32.99
N LEU A 82 -0.82 -10.92 -32.89
CA LEU A 82 -0.54 -12.23 -32.30
C LEU A 82 -0.68 -12.20 -30.77
N LEU A 83 -0.17 -11.16 -30.10
CA LEU A 83 -0.20 -11.01 -28.64
C LEU A 83 -1.63 -10.92 -28.06
N VAL A 84 -2.57 -10.40 -28.85
CA VAL A 84 -4.00 -10.41 -28.50
C VAL A 84 -4.56 -11.83 -28.42
N LYS A 85 -4.06 -12.75 -29.26
CA LYS A 85 -4.66 -14.07 -29.49
C LYS A 85 -3.92 -15.21 -28.82
N TYR A 86 -2.61 -15.08 -28.64
CA TYR A 86 -1.74 -16.15 -28.19
C TYR A 86 -0.83 -15.70 -27.05
N PRO A 87 -0.42 -16.62 -26.16
CA PRO A 87 0.56 -16.32 -25.12
C PRO A 87 1.91 -15.93 -25.72
N TYR A 88 2.65 -15.07 -25.02
CA TYR A 88 3.99 -14.63 -25.43
C TYR A 88 4.92 -15.82 -25.71
N ASN A 89 4.94 -16.81 -24.82
CA ASN A 89 5.83 -17.98 -24.94
C ASN A 89 5.59 -18.76 -26.23
N ASN A 90 4.33 -18.96 -26.65
CA ASN A 90 4.02 -19.62 -27.91
C ASN A 90 4.56 -18.85 -29.11
N ILE A 91 4.45 -17.51 -29.10
CA ILE A 91 4.97 -16.67 -30.19
C ILE A 91 6.50 -16.69 -30.20
N HIS A 92 7.11 -16.57 -29.02
CA HIS A 92 8.55 -16.63 -28.82
C HIS A 92 9.13 -17.95 -29.34
N ASP A 93 8.53 -19.08 -28.97
CA ASP A 93 8.99 -20.41 -29.39
C ASP A 93 8.91 -20.58 -30.90
N VAL A 94 7.86 -20.07 -31.56
CA VAL A 94 7.80 -20.08 -33.02
C VAL A 94 8.89 -19.20 -33.64
N VAL A 95 9.14 -18.00 -33.09
CA VAL A 95 10.20 -17.12 -33.60
C VAL A 95 11.57 -17.80 -33.51
N VAL A 96 11.90 -18.40 -32.37
CA VAL A 96 13.20 -19.08 -32.15
C VAL A 96 13.39 -20.25 -33.12
N ASN A 97 12.35 -21.04 -33.33
CA ASN A 97 12.45 -22.26 -34.12
C ASN A 97 12.31 -22.03 -35.63
N PHE A 98 11.77 -20.89 -36.05
CA PHE A 98 11.34 -20.69 -37.44
C PHE A 98 12.02 -19.51 -38.17
N ILE A 99 12.52 -18.51 -37.45
CA ILE A 99 13.26 -17.40 -38.07
C ILE A 99 14.72 -17.81 -38.30
N SER A 100 15.34 -17.28 -39.36
CA SER A 100 16.76 -17.50 -39.63
C SER A 100 17.63 -16.99 -38.48
N ALA A 101 18.72 -17.71 -38.21
CA ALA A 101 19.64 -17.38 -37.11
C ALA A 101 20.16 -15.92 -37.16
N ASP A 102 20.35 -15.37 -38.36
CA ASP A 102 20.85 -13.99 -38.54
C ASP A 102 19.82 -12.91 -38.19
N LEU A 103 18.54 -13.26 -38.10
CA LEU A 103 17.43 -12.33 -37.86
C LEU A 103 16.70 -12.58 -36.54
N VAL A 104 16.84 -13.77 -35.95
CA VAL A 104 16.07 -14.20 -34.78
C VAL A 104 16.21 -13.22 -33.61
N GLU A 105 17.41 -12.76 -33.29
CA GLU A 105 17.64 -11.82 -32.17
C GLU A 105 16.90 -10.48 -32.38
N LYS A 106 16.94 -9.95 -33.60
CA LYS A 106 16.25 -8.70 -33.94
C LYS A 106 14.74 -8.86 -33.85
N VAL A 107 14.22 -9.99 -34.33
CA VAL A 107 12.78 -10.28 -34.31
C VAL A 107 12.29 -10.50 -32.87
N LEU A 108 13.07 -11.18 -32.03
CA LEU A 108 12.78 -11.34 -30.60
C LEU A 108 12.77 -10.01 -29.85
N LEU A 109 13.70 -9.10 -30.16
CA LEU A 109 13.70 -7.76 -29.58
C LEU A 109 12.42 -6.99 -29.94
N ILE A 110 11.97 -7.07 -31.19
CA ILE A 110 10.70 -6.44 -31.62
C ILE A 110 9.53 -7.08 -30.87
N LEU A 111 9.51 -8.40 -30.71
CA LEU A 111 8.49 -9.12 -29.93
C LEU A 111 8.46 -8.66 -28.46
N GLU A 112 9.61 -8.49 -27.82
CA GLU A 112 9.69 -8.01 -26.43
C GLU A 112 9.16 -6.57 -26.30
N ILE A 113 9.56 -5.67 -27.21
CA ILE A 113 9.06 -4.29 -27.25
C ILE A 113 7.53 -4.30 -27.39
N LYS A 114 7.01 -5.09 -28.34
CA LYS A 114 5.56 -5.19 -28.53
C LYS A 114 4.84 -5.83 -27.37
N TYR A 115 5.46 -6.77 -26.68
CA TYR A 115 4.91 -7.38 -25.49
C TYR A 115 4.76 -6.36 -24.35
N ARG A 116 5.78 -5.52 -24.13
CA ARG A 116 5.71 -4.43 -23.14
C ARG A 116 4.65 -3.39 -23.50
N GLU A 117 4.58 -2.98 -24.77
CA GLU A 117 3.54 -2.07 -25.26
C GLU A 117 2.13 -2.66 -25.03
N TYR A 118 1.96 -3.95 -25.31
CA TYR A 118 0.70 -4.64 -25.08
C TYR A 118 0.31 -4.74 -23.60
N GLN A 119 1.29 -4.93 -22.71
CA GLN A 119 1.06 -4.87 -21.26
C GLN A 119 0.50 -3.50 -20.84
N GLU A 120 1.11 -2.39 -21.28
CA GLU A 120 0.61 -1.04 -20.97
C GLU A 120 -0.83 -0.85 -21.47
N ILE A 121 -1.12 -1.28 -22.69
CA ILE A 121 -2.47 -1.18 -23.27
C ILE A 121 -3.50 -1.90 -22.39
N ILE A 122 -3.20 -3.13 -21.94
CA ILE A 122 -4.13 -3.87 -21.07
C ILE A 122 -4.31 -3.15 -19.74
N ILE A 123 -3.23 -2.68 -19.12
CA ILE A 123 -3.26 -1.99 -17.83
C ILE A 123 -4.10 -0.71 -17.93
N GLU A 124 -3.90 0.10 -18.97
CA GLU A 124 -4.73 1.29 -19.24
C GLU A 124 -6.20 0.94 -19.46
N MET A 125 -6.49 -0.17 -20.13
CA MET A 125 -7.87 -0.62 -20.33
C MET A 125 -8.51 -1.03 -19.01
N ILE A 126 -7.78 -1.74 -18.14
CA ILE A 126 -8.24 -2.08 -16.80
C ILE A 126 -8.52 -0.82 -15.99
N GLU A 127 -7.58 0.14 -15.96
CA GLU A 127 -7.74 1.41 -15.25
C GLU A 127 -9.00 2.16 -15.70
N LYS A 128 -9.23 2.27 -17.01
CA LYS A 128 -10.45 2.89 -17.56
C LYS A 128 -11.73 2.17 -17.12
N LYS A 129 -11.68 0.85 -16.99
CA LYS A 129 -12.84 0.02 -16.62
C LYS A 129 -13.16 0.05 -15.14
N ILE A 130 -12.19 0.29 -14.27
CA ILE A 130 -12.40 0.32 -12.80
C ILE A 130 -12.76 1.71 -12.27
N ASN A 131 -12.86 2.73 -13.12
CA ASN A 131 -13.17 4.12 -12.72
C ASN A 131 -14.48 4.32 -11.93
N PHE A 132 -15.36 3.32 -11.89
CA PHE A 132 -16.55 3.34 -11.04
C PHE A 132 -16.23 3.15 -9.55
N MET A 133 -15.10 2.52 -9.22
CA MET A 133 -14.72 2.22 -7.84
C MET A 133 -14.27 3.49 -7.09
N PRO A 134 -14.30 3.49 -5.74
CA PRO A 134 -13.68 4.55 -4.96
C PRO A 134 -12.18 4.68 -5.24
N LYS A 135 -11.65 5.91 -5.24
CA LYS A 135 -10.24 6.21 -5.59
C LYS A 135 -9.22 5.41 -4.76
N GLU A 136 -9.53 5.17 -3.50
CA GLU A 136 -8.69 4.42 -2.57
C GLU A 136 -8.60 2.93 -2.95
N GLU A 137 -9.71 2.37 -3.43
CA GLU A 137 -9.79 1.00 -3.96
C GLU A 137 -9.12 0.91 -5.32
N ILE A 138 -9.29 1.92 -6.19
CA ILE A 138 -8.58 2.02 -7.48
C ILE A 138 -7.06 1.96 -7.27
N ALA A 139 -6.52 2.80 -6.37
CA ALA A 139 -5.08 2.83 -6.11
C ALA A 139 -4.54 1.47 -5.61
N SER A 140 -5.31 0.83 -4.72
CA SER A 140 -4.95 -0.49 -4.17
C SER A 140 -5.02 -1.59 -5.24
N PHE A 141 -6.06 -1.55 -6.08
CA PHE A 141 -6.25 -2.51 -7.17
C PHE A 141 -5.20 -2.33 -8.26
N MET A 142 -4.91 -1.10 -8.68
CA MET A 142 -3.85 -0.82 -9.65
C MET A 142 -2.47 -1.22 -9.13
N SER A 143 -2.19 -1.06 -7.84
CA SER A 143 -0.96 -1.59 -7.23
C SER A 143 -0.88 -3.12 -7.29
N PHE A 144 -2.03 -3.83 -7.21
CA PHE A 144 -2.07 -5.27 -7.47
C PHE A 144 -1.82 -5.59 -8.96
N ILE A 145 -2.46 -4.86 -9.89
CA ILE A 145 -2.27 -5.03 -11.34
C ILE A 145 -0.80 -4.85 -11.72
N GLU A 146 -0.17 -3.77 -11.24
CA GLU A 146 1.24 -3.46 -11.52
C GLU A 146 2.21 -4.53 -11.02
N ARG A 147 1.96 -5.10 -9.83
CA ARG A 147 2.77 -6.22 -9.31
C ARG A 147 2.66 -7.49 -10.16
N ASN A 148 1.55 -7.66 -10.86
CA ASN A 148 1.27 -8.80 -11.73
C ASN A 148 1.35 -8.44 -13.22
N ARG A 149 2.04 -7.34 -13.57
CA ARG A 149 2.19 -6.85 -14.95
C ARG A 149 2.67 -7.91 -15.95
N ASN A 150 3.53 -8.81 -15.50
CA ASN A 150 4.07 -9.89 -16.34
C ASN A 150 3.07 -11.05 -16.55
N GLU A 151 2.00 -11.11 -15.76
CA GLU A 151 0.96 -12.15 -15.86
C GLU A 151 -0.15 -11.71 -16.84
N VAL A 152 0.18 -11.50 -18.11
CA VAL A 152 -0.74 -10.94 -19.11
C VAL A 152 -2.06 -11.73 -19.24
N GLU A 153 -2.04 -13.05 -19.08
CA GLU A 153 -3.26 -13.87 -19.12
C GLU A 153 -4.18 -13.60 -17.91
N LEU A 154 -3.61 -13.38 -16.73
CA LEU A 154 -4.36 -12.92 -15.56
C LEU A 154 -4.99 -11.55 -15.82
N LEU A 155 -4.22 -10.62 -16.40
CA LEU A 155 -4.72 -9.27 -16.71
C LEU A 155 -5.86 -9.30 -17.74
N LYS A 156 -5.75 -10.14 -18.77
CA LYS A 156 -6.83 -10.39 -19.74
C LYS A 156 -8.07 -10.96 -19.06
N ASP A 157 -7.91 -11.91 -18.15
CA ASP A 157 -9.03 -12.50 -17.41
C ASP A 157 -9.73 -11.47 -16.52
N ILE A 158 -8.95 -10.61 -15.84
CA ILE A 158 -9.50 -9.48 -15.07
C ILE A 158 -10.28 -8.54 -15.99
N LEU A 159 -9.70 -8.15 -17.13
CA LEU A 159 -10.36 -7.26 -18.08
C LEU A 159 -11.68 -7.86 -18.59
N ASN A 160 -11.69 -9.13 -18.96
CA ASN A 160 -12.90 -9.86 -19.39
C ASN A 160 -13.97 -9.89 -18.28
N GLN A 161 -13.57 -10.06 -17.01
CA GLN A 161 -14.50 -10.01 -15.89
C GLN A 161 -15.09 -8.61 -15.70
N LEU A 162 -14.28 -7.55 -15.87
CA LEU A 162 -14.72 -6.16 -15.78
C LEU A 162 -15.63 -5.72 -16.95
N GLU A 163 -15.63 -6.45 -18.07
CA GLU A 163 -16.59 -6.25 -19.15
C GLU A 163 -17.98 -6.81 -18.82
N ASN A 164 -18.09 -7.72 -17.85
CA ASN A 164 -19.36 -8.25 -17.40
C ASN A 164 -20.06 -7.27 -16.44
N ASN A 165 -21.11 -6.61 -16.93
CA ASN A 165 -21.89 -5.63 -16.16
C ASN A 165 -22.37 -6.12 -14.78
N LYS A 166 -22.70 -7.42 -14.63
CA LYS A 166 -23.13 -7.98 -13.34
C LYS A 166 -21.96 -8.06 -12.36
N ILE A 167 -20.80 -8.46 -12.85
CA ILE A 167 -19.58 -8.54 -12.04
C ILE A 167 -19.16 -7.12 -11.63
N SER A 168 -19.08 -6.19 -12.58
CA SER A 168 -18.68 -4.81 -12.31
C SER A 168 -19.62 -4.12 -11.31
N SER A 169 -20.94 -4.31 -11.42
CA SER A 169 -21.89 -3.77 -10.44
C SER A 169 -21.73 -4.40 -9.03
N ASN A 170 -21.38 -5.69 -8.96
CA ASN A 170 -21.11 -6.32 -7.67
C ASN A 170 -19.81 -5.80 -7.05
N ILE A 171 -18.76 -5.61 -7.85
CA ILE A 171 -17.50 -5.05 -7.38
C ILE A 171 -17.72 -3.62 -6.87
N ASP A 172 -18.48 -2.81 -7.61
CA ASP A 172 -18.83 -1.44 -7.20
C ASP A 172 -19.51 -1.41 -5.82
N LYS A 173 -20.51 -2.28 -5.61
CA LYS A 173 -21.17 -2.38 -4.30
C LYS A 173 -20.21 -2.80 -3.19
N ILE A 174 -19.41 -3.82 -3.43
CA ILE A 174 -18.47 -4.36 -2.43
C ILE A 174 -17.42 -3.31 -2.06
N THR A 175 -16.85 -2.62 -3.05
CA THR A 175 -15.81 -1.62 -2.84
C THR A 175 -16.35 -0.39 -2.09
N ASN A 176 -17.56 0.07 -2.41
CA ASN A 176 -18.23 1.12 -1.65
C ASN A 176 -18.56 0.71 -0.21
N ILE A 177 -19.07 -0.50 0.00
CA ILE A 177 -19.36 -1.02 1.35
C ILE A 177 -18.08 -1.13 2.17
N LYS A 178 -17.01 -1.68 1.59
CA LYS A 178 -15.71 -1.79 2.26
C LYS A 178 -15.18 -0.42 2.66
N LYS A 179 -15.20 0.55 1.75
CA LYS A 179 -14.78 1.93 2.05
C LYS A 179 -15.61 2.52 3.20
N TYR A 180 -16.93 2.39 3.14
CA TYR A 180 -17.84 2.87 4.19
C TYR A 180 -17.55 2.24 5.55
N ILE A 181 -17.34 0.92 5.59
CA ILE A 181 -17.03 0.22 6.85
C ILE A 181 -15.73 0.74 7.44
N ILE A 182 -14.68 0.87 6.62
CA ILE A 182 -13.38 1.33 7.09
C ILE A 182 -13.46 2.80 7.54
N SER A 183 -14.13 3.67 6.78
CA SER A 183 -14.21 5.09 7.10
C SER A 183 -15.01 5.38 8.37
N GLU A 184 -16.14 4.71 8.56
CA GLU A 184 -17.05 5.01 9.67
C GLU A 184 -16.74 4.23 10.95
N PHE A 185 -16.28 2.98 10.82
CA PHE A 185 -16.12 2.10 11.97
C PHE A 185 -14.65 1.81 12.33
N MET A 186 -13.72 2.07 11.41
CA MET A 186 -12.29 1.84 11.63
C MET A 186 -11.41 3.00 11.10
N PRO A 187 -11.72 4.26 11.45
CA PRO A 187 -11.02 5.42 10.89
C PRO A 187 -9.51 5.40 11.16
N GLN A 188 -9.08 4.88 12.31
CA GLN A 188 -7.65 4.71 12.64
C GLN A 188 -6.92 3.74 11.70
N ASP A 189 -7.64 2.80 11.08
CA ASP A 189 -7.08 1.82 10.17
C ASP A 189 -7.19 2.26 8.70
N LEU A 190 -7.81 3.41 8.42
CA LEU A 190 -8.08 3.89 7.06
C LEU A 190 -6.81 4.04 6.24
N GLU A 191 -5.81 4.75 6.78
CA GLU A 191 -4.55 4.98 6.09
C GLU A 191 -3.77 3.68 5.87
N LYS A 192 -3.78 2.79 6.87
CA LYS A 192 -3.13 1.48 6.77
C LYS A 192 -3.75 0.60 5.70
N ASN A 193 -5.09 0.58 5.60
CA ASN A 193 -5.81 -0.20 4.60
C ASN A 193 -5.65 0.37 3.18
N TYR A 194 -5.48 1.69 3.06
CA TYR A 194 -5.34 2.39 1.79
C TYR A 194 -3.96 3.04 1.61
N LYS A 195 -2.90 2.35 2.07
CA LYS A 195 -1.54 2.88 2.08
C LYS A 195 -1.09 3.42 0.73
N GLN A 196 -1.39 2.71 -0.37
CA GLN A 196 -1.00 3.14 -1.72
C GLN A 196 -1.67 4.46 -2.15
N PHE A 197 -2.89 4.70 -1.68
CA PHE A 197 -3.59 5.96 -1.93
C PHE A 197 -3.00 7.10 -1.10
N PHE A 198 -2.83 6.89 0.20
CA PHE A 198 -2.37 7.94 1.11
C PHE A 198 -0.88 8.25 0.99
N ASN A 199 -0.04 7.27 0.66
CA ASN A 199 1.39 7.49 0.41
C ASN A 199 1.64 8.50 -0.71
N ASN A 200 0.79 8.51 -1.72
CA ASN A 200 0.90 9.43 -2.86
C ASN A 200 0.08 10.72 -2.66
N SER A 201 -0.52 10.93 -1.49
CA SER A 201 -1.25 12.16 -1.20
C SER A 201 -0.28 13.33 -1.03
N GLN A 202 -0.64 14.48 -1.60
CA GLN A 202 0.19 15.70 -1.54
C GLN A 202 0.48 16.09 -0.09
N ASP A 203 -0.53 16.04 0.78
CA ASP A 203 -0.39 16.34 2.21
C ASP A 203 0.71 15.52 2.89
N LYS A 204 0.79 14.21 2.61
CA LYS A 204 1.79 13.33 3.21
C LYS A 204 3.17 13.63 2.65
N GLN A 205 3.27 13.87 1.35
CA GLN A 205 4.53 14.25 0.70
C GLN A 205 5.07 15.59 1.22
N ASP A 206 4.19 16.56 1.48
CA ASP A 206 4.56 17.85 2.08
C ASP A 206 5.05 17.69 3.52
N LEU A 207 4.41 16.83 4.32
CA LEU A 207 4.87 16.50 5.68
C LEU A 207 6.25 15.83 5.68
N ILE A 208 6.46 14.83 4.81
CA ILE A 208 7.75 14.16 4.66
C ILE A 208 8.83 15.17 4.26
N LYS A 209 8.53 16.05 3.30
CA LYS A 209 9.45 17.10 2.87
C LYS A 209 9.83 18.02 4.04
N ARG A 210 8.84 18.51 4.79
CA ARG A 210 9.07 19.38 5.94
C ARG A 210 9.89 18.71 7.04
N LEU A 211 9.62 17.44 7.33
CA LEU A 211 10.42 16.66 8.28
C LEU A 211 11.88 16.53 7.86
N ARG A 212 12.12 16.31 6.56
CA ARG A 212 13.48 16.21 6.00
C ARG A 212 14.23 17.54 6.02
N GLU A 213 13.53 18.66 5.93
CA GLU A 213 14.14 19.99 6.05
C GLU A 213 14.60 20.28 7.49
N ILE A 214 13.90 19.75 8.49
CA ILE A 214 14.14 20.04 9.91
C ILE A 214 15.01 18.95 10.58
N SER A 215 15.01 17.72 10.05
CA SER A 215 15.75 16.60 10.64
C SER A 215 16.29 15.61 9.61
N SER A 216 17.54 15.20 9.79
CA SER A 216 18.19 14.13 9.02
C SER A 216 18.15 12.77 9.73
N ALA A 217 17.41 12.65 10.84
CA ALA A 217 17.39 11.45 11.68
C ALA A 217 16.69 10.25 11.02
N TYR A 218 15.87 10.48 9.99
CA TYR A 218 15.07 9.44 9.33
C TYR A 218 15.42 9.35 7.84
N SER A 219 15.53 8.12 7.33
CA SER A 219 15.67 7.88 5.89
C SER A 219 14.35 8.09 5.16
N THR A 220 14.42 8.39 3.85
CA THR A 220 13.22 8.57 3.00
C THR A 220 12.26 7.39 3.10
N LYS A 221 12.80 6.16 3.03
CA LYS A 221 12.00 4.93 3.11
C LYS A 221 11.26 4.79 4.43
N GLN A 222 11.89 5.17 5.55
CA GLN A 222 11.24 5.13 6.86
C GLN A 222 10.06 6.11 6.93
N LEU A 223 10.24 7.32 6.40
CA LEU A 223 9.18 8.34 6.38
C LEU A 223 8.03 7.96 5.44
N ASP A 224 8.31 7.33 4.31
CA ASP A 224 7.28 6.83 3.36
C ASP A 224 6.42 5.69 3.94
N ASP A 225 6.99 4.93 4.89
CA ASP A 225 6.33 3.79 5.51
C ASP A 225 5.45 4.16 6.72
N MET A 226 5.71 5.31 7.35
CA MET A 226 4.97 5.85 8.49
C MET A 226 3.59 6.38 8.07
N THR A 227 2.64 6.44 9.00
CA THR A 227 1.33 7.07 8.75
C THR A 227 1.44 8.59 8.82
N LYS A 228 0.44 9.32 8.31
CA LYS A 228 0.36 10.77 8.42
C LYS A 228 0.35 11.22 9.89
N GLU A 229 -0.34 10.47 10.74
CA GLU A 229 -0.41 10.72 12.20
C GLU A 229 0.99 10.60 12.82
N ASP A 230 1.71 9.51 12.55
CA ASP A 230 3.09 9.33 13.03
C ASP A 230 4.00 10.50 12.60
N LEU A 231 3.87 10.96 11.34
CA LEU A 231 4.68 12.05 10.81
C LEU A 231 4.36 13.39 11.51
N VAL A 232 3.08 13.64 11.81
CA VAL A 232 2.66 14.84 12.57
C VAL A 232 3.22 14.79 13.98
N ASP A 233 3.13 13.66 14.67
CA ASP A 233 3.64 13.50 16.03
C ASP A 233 5.16 13.72 16.12
N ILE A 234 5.91 13.21 15.14
CA ILE A 234 7.36 13.46 15.04
C ILE A 234 7.62 14.94 14.84
N LEU A 235 6.90 15.59 13.92
CA LEU A 235 7.10 17.01 13.62
C LEU A 235 6.81 17.90 14.83
N THR A 236 5.71 17.63 15.55
CA THR A 236 5.36 18.32 16.78
C THR A 236 6.41 18.10 17.87
N SER A 237 6.92 16.86 18.00
CA SER A 237 7.97 16.54 18.98
C SER A 237 9.28 17.28 18.70
N ILE A 238 9.68 17.38 17.42
CA ILE A 238 10.87 18.14 17.01
C ILE A 238 10.69 19.63 17.31
N GLN A 239 9.55 20.21 16.93
CA GLN A 239 9.26 21.62 17.18
C GLN A 239 9.23 21.95 18.67
N GLN A 240 8.63 21.08 19.49
CA GLN A 240 8.62 21.26 20.94
C GLN A 240 10.03 21.18 21.53
N LYS A 241 10.87 20.28 21.00
CA LYS A 241 12.27 20.20 21.41
C LYS A 241 13.04 21.46 21.05
N GLU A 242 12.88 22.01 19.84
CA GLU A 242 13.53 23.28 19.44
C GLU A 242 13.10 24.45 20.35
N VAL A 243 11.82 24.52 20.71
CA VAL A 243 11.31 25.53 21.66
C VAL A 243 11.94 25.36 23.03
N ASN A 244 12.03 24.13 23.53
CA ASN A 244 12.64 23.83 24.82
C ASN A 244 14.15 24.12 24.82
N ASP A 245 14.88 23.73 23.78
CA ASP A 245 16.32 23.95 23.64
C ASP A 245 16.64 25.45 23.57
N LYS A 246 15.82 26.23 22.85
CA LYS A 246 15.95 27.69 22.80
C LYS A 246 15.72 28.31 24.16
N LYS A 247 14.65 27.90 24.86
CA LYS A 247 14.36 28.37 26.21
C LYS A 247 15.49 28.03 27.18
N ASP A 248 15.99 26.79 27.14
CA ASP A 248 17.07 26.33 28.01
C ASP A 248 18.37 27.10 27.77
N LYS A 249 18.65 27.46 26.51
CA LYS A 249 19.79 28.33 26.17
C LYS A 249 19.62 29.75 26.72
N ASP A 250 18.45 30.36 26.53
CA ASP A 250 18.15 31.70 27.03
C ASP A 250 18.20 31.75 28.57
N ASP A 251 17.65 30.73 29.23
CA ASP A 251 17.70 30.55 30.69
C ASP A 251 19.15 30.33 31.16
N PHE A 252 19.94 29.51 30.46
CA PHE A 252 21.35 29.29 30.79
C PHE A 252 22.14 30.61 30.75
N GLU A 253 22.07 31.36 29.65
CA GLU A 253 22.80 32.63 29.50
C GLU A 253 22.37 33.65 30.56
N LYS A 254 21.06 33.78 30.78
CA LYS A 254 20.50 34.67 31.80
C LYS A 254 21.01 34.36 33.20
N TYR A 255 20.86 33.10 33.65
CA TYR A 255 21.20 32.73 35.02
C TYR A 255 22.72 32.65 35.25
N PHE A 256 23.49 32.27 34.23
CA PHE A 256 24.95 32.30 34.29
C PHE A 256 25.47 33.71 34.60
N GLU A 257 24.97 34.73 33.89
CA GLU A 257 25.34 36.13 34.13
C GLU A 257 24.87 36.66 35.49
N LEU A 258 23.66 36.28 35.93
CA LEU A 258 23.14 36.66 37.24
C LEU A 258 23.96 36.06 38.38
N PHE A 259 24.32 34.78 38.29
CA PHE A 259 25.16 34.13 39.30
C PHE A 259 26.58 34.70 39.33
N LYS A 260 27.16 35.03 38.17
CA LYS A 260 28.47 35.71 38.12
C LYS A 260 28.48 37.04 38.87
N ARG A 261 27.43 37.84 38.70
CA ARG A 261 27.30 39.13 39.38
C ARG A 261 27.09 38.95 40.87
N ALA A 262 26.13 38.10 41.25
CA ALA A 262 25.77 37.87 42.64
C ALA A 262 26.88 37.15 43.46
N LEU A 263 27.84 36.49 42.81
CA LEU A 263 28.90 35.75 43.49
C LEU A 263 29.72 36.64 44.43
N TYR A 264 30.04 37.85 43.96
CA TYR A 264 30.92 38.82 44.62
C TYR A 264 30.17 40.01 45.23
N GLU A 265 28.84 40.00 45.20
CA GLU A 265 28.04 40.99 45.92
C GLU A 265 28.00 40.64 47.42
N ASP A 266 28.07 41.67 48.27
CA ASP A 266 28.03 41.53 49.74
C ASP A 266 26.66 41.04 50.25
N ASN A 267 25.63 41.06 49.40
CA ASN A 267 24.27 40.67 49.74
C ASN A 267 23.99 39.19 49.40
N ASN A 268 24.08 38.33 50.41
CA ASN A 268 23.77 36.90 50.27
C ASN A 268 22.29 36.61 49.98
N ASP A 269 21.36 37.47 50.41
CA ASP A 269 19.92 37.28 50.15
C ASP A 269 19.61 37.31 48.65
N LEU A 270 20.38 38.10 47.90
CA LEU A 270 20.24 38.18 46.44
C LEU A 270 20.67 36.88 45.78
N PHE A 271 21.78 36.27 46.24
CA PHE A 271 22.24 34.98 45.75
C PHE A 271 21.24 33.86 46.08
N ASP A 272 20.74 33.82 47.32
CA ASP A 272 19.77 32.82 47.76
C ASP A 272 18.46 32.93 46.97
N SER A 273 17.99 34.15 46.68
CA SER A 273 16.81 34.38 45.84
C SER A 273 16.99 33.87 44.40
N LEU A 274 18.20 34.00 43.84
CA LEU A 274 18.53 33.48 42.51
C LEU A 274 18.55 31.95 42.49
N VAL A 275 19.02 31.32 43.58
CA VAL A 275 18.96 29.86 43.73
C VAL A 275 17.52 29.37 43.75
N VAL A 276 16.62 30.03 44.49
CA VAL A 276 15.18 29.70 44.48
C VAL A 276 14.58 29.83 43.09
N GLN A 277 14.84 30.96 42.43
CA GLN A 277 14.29 31.24 41.10
C GLN A 277 14.77 30.21 40.08
N VAL A 278 16.05 29.87 40.07
CA VAL A 278 16.59 28.92 39.09
C VAL A 278 16.01 27.52 39.33
N LEU A 279 15.93 27.06 40.58
CA LEU A 279 15.37 25.74 40.93
C LEU A 279 13.91 25.59 40.49
N GLY A 280 13.13 26.67 40.48
CA GLY A 280 11.72 26.66 40.09
C GLY A 280 11.45 26.94 38.60
N SER A 281 12.40 27.49 37.85
CA SER A 281 12.13 28.03 36.51
C SER A 281 12.88 27.36 35.36
N VAL A 282 14.02 26.71 35.61
CA VAL A 282 14.83 26.07 34.56
C VAL A 282 14.68 24.55 34.55
N SER A 283 14.99 23.92 33.41
CA SER A 283 15.00 22.46 33.29
C SER A 283 16.11 21.84 34.16
N LYS A 284 15.93 20.57 34.58
CA LYS A 284 16.95 19.85 35.37
C LYS A 284 18.29 19.74 34.64
N GLU A 285 18.25 19.59 33.32
CA GLU A 285 19.43 19.49 32.47
C GLU A 285 20.16 20.84 32.39
N CYS A 286 19.42 21.94 32.15
CA CYS A 286 19.97 23.30 32.19
C CYS A 286 20.59 23.63 33.56
N LEU A 287 19.91 23.30 34.66
CA LEU A 287 20.44 23.48 36.01
C LEU A 287 21.75 22.72 36.23
N ASN A 288 21.82 21.47 35.79
CA ASN A 288 23.02 20.67 35.94
C ASN A 288 24.18 21.26 35.13
N ASN A 289 23.92 21.70 33.89
CA ASN A 289 24.91 22.37 33.06
C ASN A 289 25.40 23.68 33.67
N LEU A 290 24.48 24.50 34.21
CA LEU A 290 24.81 25.73 34.94
C LEU A 290 25.74 25.44 36.13
N LYS A 291 25.40 24.44 36.95
CA LYS A 291 26.22 24.05 38.11
C LYS A 291 27.62 23.61 37.69
N ILE A 292 27.73 22.78 36.65
CA ILE A 292 29.02 22.30 36.15
C ILE A 292 29.87 23.46 35.62
N HIS A 293 29.28 24.39 34.85
CA HIS A 293 30.01 25.52 34.28
C HIS A 293 30.45 26.53 35.35
N LEU A 294 29.54 26.97 36.23
CA LEU A 294 29.85 27.95 37.26
C LEU A 294 30.85 27.41 38.29
N LYS A 295 30.76 26.13 38.67
CA LYS A 295 31.77 25.47 39.52
C LYS A 295 33.16 25.44 38.90
N LYS A 296 33.25 25.22 37.58
CA LYS A 296 34.53 25.21 36.87
C LYS A 296 35.17 26.59 36.82
N GLU A 297 34.37 27.64 36.72
CA GLU A 297 34.89 29.01 36.70
C GLU A 297 35.22 29.54 38.10
N ASP A 298 34.41 29.23 39.11
CA ASP A 298 34.67 29.64 40.49
C ASP A 298 34.27 28.56 41.51
N ALA A 299 35.24 28.08 42.28
CA ALA A 299 35.03 27.07 43.33
C ALA A 299 34.13 27.56 44.48
N LEU A 300 34.04 28.87 44.72
CA LEU A 300 33.18 29.48 45.74
C LEU A 300 31.70 29.29 45.42
N PHE A 301 31.34 29.17 44.14
CA PHE A 301 29.97 28.97 43.70
C PHE A 301 29.35 27.74 44.36
N GLU A 302 30.05 26.60 44.35
CA GLU A 302 29.52 25.34 44.88
C GLU A 302 29.16 25.46 46.37
N HIS A 303 30.02 26.12 47.15
CA HIS A 303 29.80 26.29 48.59
C HIS A 303 28.62 27.24 48.87
N LYS A 304 28.54 28.38 48.16
CA LYS A 304 27.40 29.30 48.27
C LYS A 304 26.09 28.64 47.82
N PHE A 305 26.10 27.92 46.69
CA PHE A 305 24.93 27.26 46.15
C PHE A 305 24.40 26.15 47.07
N GLN A 306 25.28 25.31 47.63
CA GLN A 306 24.86 24.27 48.57
C GLN A 306 24.30 24.85 49.87
N ASN A 307 24.87 25.95 50.36
CA ASN A 307 24.36 26.62 51.56
C ASN A 307 22.98 27.23 51.31
N ALA A 308 22.81 27.95 50.20
CA ALA A 308 21.53 28.49 49.77
C ALA A 308 20.46 27.40 49.61
N GLN A 309 20.84 26.25 49.02
CA GLN A 309 19.93 25.13 48.82
C GLN A 309 19.52 24.47 50.14
N LYS A 310 20.41 24.36 51.13
CA LYS A 310 20.10 23.83 52.47
C LYS A 310 19.22 24.77 53.29
N SER A 311 19.33 26.07 53.07
CA SER A 311 18.47 27.07 53.71
C SER A 311 17.02 27.04 53.21
N LEU A 312 16.74 26.28 52.14
CA LEU A 312 15.42 26.13 51.52
C LEU A 312 14.72 24.81 51.88
N GLU A 313 15.42 23.86 52.49
CA GLU A 313 14.88 22.61 53.04
C GLU A 313 14.45 22.78 54.51
#